data_AF-A0A7W0NR95-F1
#
_entry.id   AF-A0A7W0NR95-F1
#
_cell.length_a   1.000
_cell.length_b   1.000
_cell.length_c   1.000
_cell.angle_alpha   90.00
_cell.angle_beta   90.00
_cell.angle_gamma   90.00
#
_symmetry.space_group_name_H-M   'P 1'
#
loop_
_entity.id
_entity.type
_entity.pdbx_description
1 polymer ?
#
loop_
_entity_poly.entity_id
_entity_poly.type
_entity_poly.pdbx_seq_one_letter_code
_entity_poly.pdbx_strand_id
1 'polypeptide(L)' 'MKIAFLLNSVSRNAGGLFDICRRLGQTLAERDEVQVLGVRDEFTAVDLAEWAPLKPV' A
#
# COMPACT_ATOMS: atom_id res chain seq x y z
N MET A 1 -13.57 -8.89 6.80
CA MET A 1 -13.95 -8.61 5.40
C MET A 1 -12.74 -8.83 4.51
N LYS A 2 -12.94 -9.01 3.19
CA LYS A 2 -11.84 -9.04 2.22
C LYS A 2 -11.81 -7.70 1.48
N ILE A 3 -10.68 -7.01 1.52
CA ILE A 3 -10.53 -5.65 0.97
C ILE A 3 -9.34 -5.63 0.01
N ALA A 4 -9.55 -5.09 -1.19
CA ALA A 4 -8.50 -4.91 -2.18
C ALA A 4 -8.31 -3.42 -2.49
N PHE A 5 -7.08 -2.93 -2.29
CA PHE A 5 -6.64 -1.60 -2.74
C PHE A 5 -6.08 -1.74 -4.15
N LEU A 6 -6.53 -0.89 -5.07
CA LEU A 6 -5.98 -0.78 -6.43
C LEU A 6 -5.38 0.61 -6.59
N LEU A 7 -4.05 0.69 -6.67
CA LEU A 7 -3.30 1.94 -6.66
C LEU A 7 -2.45 2.10 -7.92
N ASN A 8 -2.40 3.33 -8.46
CA ASN A 8 -1.52 3.65 -9.59
C ASN A 8 -0.03 3.70 -9.20
N SER A 9 0.29 3.69 -7.91
CA SER A 9 1.64 3.41 -7.43
C SER A 9 1.60 2.93 -5.99
N VAL A 10 2.61 2.16 -5.61
CA VAL A 10 2.84 1.67 -4.25
C VAL A 10 4.04 2.36 -3.57
N SER A 11 4.51 3.47 -4.13
CA SER A 11 5.56 4.30 -3.54
C SER A 11 5.01 5.62 -2.99
N ARG A 12 5.90 6.52 -2.58
CA ARG A 12 5.59 7.92 -2.24
C ARG A 12 5.12 8.78 -3.43
N ASN A 13 4.98 8.22 -4.62
CA ASN A 13 4.47 8.96 -5.78
C ASN A 13 3.09 9.57 -5.44
N ALA A 14 2.75 10.75 -5.95
CA ALA A 14 1.57 11.51 -5.49
C ALA A 14 1.49 11.80 -3.95
N GLY A 15 2.58 11.59 -3.21
CA GLY A 15 2.77 11.96 -1.81
C GLY A 15 1.67 11.45 -0.87
N GLY A 16 0.99 12.39 -0.23
CA GLY A 16 0.00 12.13 0.82
C GLY A 16 -1.13 11.17 0.42
N LEU A 17 -1.45 11.06 -0.87
CA LEU A 17 -2.47 10.13 -1.34
C LEU A 17 -2.10 8.68 -1.04
N PHE A 18 -0.92 8.22 -1.48
CA PHE A 18 -0.50 6.84 -1.25
C PHE A 18 -0.04 6.60 0.18
N ASP A 19 0.43 7.63 0.89
CA ASP A 19 0.67 7.53 2.33
C ASP A 19 -0.61 7.24 3.12
N ILE A 20 -1.73 7.92 2.81
CA ILE A 20 -3.01 7.65 3.45
C ILE A 20 -3.50 6.24 3.10
N CYS A 21 -3.42 5.83 1.83
CA CYS A 21 -3.81 4.48 1.42
C CYS A 21 -3.00 3.40 2.15
N ARG A 22 -1.68 3.59 2.27
CA ARG A 22 -0.79 2.68 3.00
C ARG A 22 -1.16 2.59 4.48
N ARG A 23 -1.31 3.72 5.16
CA ARG A 23 -1.68 3.76 6.59
C ARG A 23 -3.04 3.14 6.83
N LEU A 24 -4.03 3.46 5.99
CA LEU A 24 -5.36 2.88 6.08
C LEU A 24 -5.33 1.35 5.88
N GLY A 25 -4.63 0.88 4.85
CA GLY A 25 -4.45 -0.55 4.60
C GLY A 25 -3.82 -1.26 5.79
N GLN A 26 -2.75 -0.70 6.36
CA GLN A 26 -2.06 -1.26 7.53
C GLN A 26 -2.99 -1.37 8.75
N THR A 27 -3.77 -0.33 9.03
CA THR A 27 -4.74 -0.36 10.14
C THR A 27 -5.85 -1.38 9.90
N LEU A 28 -6.37 -1.48 8.67
CA LEU A 28 -7.40 -2.47 8.34
C LEU A 28 -6.87 -3.90 8.43
N ALA A 29 -5.59 -4.12 8.12
CA ALA A 29 -4.95 -5.44 8.19
C ALA A 29 -4.91 -6.03 9.61
N GLU A 30 -5.14 -5.23 10.66
CA GLU A 30 -5.27 -5.73 12.03
C GLU A 30 -6.54 -6.57 12.25
N ARG A 31 -7.58 -6.36 11.43
CA ARG A 31 -8.90 -6.98 11.62
C ARG A 31 -9.44 -7.68 10.37
N ASP A 32 -9.00 -7.24 9.18
CA ASP A 32 -9.51 -7.66 7.88
C ASP A 32 -8.40 -8.22 7.00
N GLU A 33 -8.76 -9.04 6.01
CA GLU A 33 -7.84 -9.53 4.98
C GLU A 33 -7.67 -8.43 3.93
N VAL A 34 -6.46 -7.88 3.81
CA VAL A 34 -6.16 -6.76 2.91
C VAL A 34 -5.14 -7.20 1.87
N GLN A 35 -5.46 -6.94 0.59
CA GLN A 35 -4.52 -7.03 -0.52
C GLN A 35 -4.32 -5.65 -1.14
N VAL A 36 -3.09 -5.39 -1.57
CA VAL A 36 -2.71 -4.15 -2.25
C VAL A 36 -2.17 -4.53 -3.61
N LEU A 37 -2.84 -4.08 -4.65
CA LEU A 37 -2.45 -4.22 -6.05
C LEU A 37 -2.00 -2.86 -6.53
N GLY A 38 -0.79 -2.76 -7.07
CA GLY A 38 -0.38 -1.49 -7.64
C GLY A 38 0.86 -1.52 -8.50
N VAL A 39 1.07 -0.42 -9.20
CA VAL A 39 2.15 -0.30 -10.17
C VAL A 39 3.45 0.06 -9.47
N ARG A 40 4.57 -0.50 -9.94
CA ARG A 40 5.91 -0.19 -9.46
C ARG A 40 6.47 0.99 -10.25
N ASP A 41 7.17 1.87 -9.55
CA ASP A 41 7.87 3.04 -10.10
C ASP A 41 9.30 3.16 -9.54
N GLU A 42 9.98 4.25 -9.85
CA GLU A 42 11.38 4.50 -9.47
C GLU A 42 11.61 4.56 -7.95
N PHE A 43 10.59 4.89 -7.15
CA PHE A 43 10.71 4.99 -5.69
C PHE A 43 10.29 3.70 -4.99
N THR A 44 9.57 2.82 -5.69
CA THR A 44 8.97 1.61 -5.10
C THR A 44 9.99 0.73 -4.39
N ALA A 45 11.20 0.55 -4.93
CA ALA A 45 12.20 -0.31 -4.31
C ALA A 45 12.62 0.18 -2.91
N VAL A 46 12.64 1.49 -2.69
CA VAL A 46 12.99 2.11 -1.40
C VAL A 46 11.81 2.08 -0.44
N ASP A 47 10.61 2.33 -0.96
CA ASP A 47 9.42 2.55 -0.14
C ASP A 47 8.68 1.25 0.22
N LEU A 48 8.95 0.14 -0.46
CA LEU A 48 8.21 -1.12 -0.28
C LEU A 48 8.25 -1.63 1.17
N ALA A 49 9.35 -1.42 1.89
CA ALA A 49 9.48 -1.83 3.28
C ALA A 49 8.51 -1.08 4.21
N GLU A 50 8.10 0.13 3.85
CA GLU A 50 7.18 0.95 4.65
C GLU A 50 5.74 0.42 4.65
N TRP A 51 5.43 -0.55 3.79
CA TRP A 51 4.11 -1.20 3.71
C TRP A 51 3.87 -2.26 4.77
N ALA A 52 4.92 -2.74 5.46
CA ALA A 52 4.78 -3.78 6.48
C ALA A 52 3.64 -3.46 7.49
N PRO A 53 2.78 -4.42 7.85
CA PRO A 53 2.87 -5.86 7.54
C PRO A 53 2.35 -6.24 6.14
N LEU A 54 1.79 -5.30 5.38
CA LEU A 54 1.30 -5.56 4.03
C LEU A 54 2.43 -5.73 3.02
N LYS A 55 2.14 -6.49 1.96
CA LYS A 55 3.05 -6.73 0.85
C LYS A 55 2.30 -6.43 -0.45
N PRO A 56 2.48 -5.24 -1.02
CA PRO A 56 1.90 -4.93 -2.32
C PRO A 56 2.37 -5.90 -3.40
N VAL A 57 1.45 -6.25 -4.30
CA VAL A 57 1.64 -7.15 -5.43
C VAL A 57 1.57 -6.37 -6.74
#